data_AF-A0A2D9LKC9-F1
#
_entry.id   AF-A0A2D9LKC9-F1
#
_cell.length_a   1.000
_cell.length_b   1.000
_cell.length_c   1.000
_cell.angle_alpha   90.00
_cell.angle_beta   90.00
_cell.angle_gamma   90.00
#
_symmetry.space_group_name_H-M   'P 1'
#
loop_
_entity.id
_entity.type
_entity.pdbx_description
1 polymer ?
#
loop_
_entity_poly.entity_id
_entity_poly.type
_entity_poly.pdbx_seq_one_letter_code
_entity_poly.pdbx_strand_id
1 'polypeptide(L)'
;MSSSHPLFRPTRWLPGGHLQTLFSPLFRSKPELARQRERITLEDGDFIDLDWYGPQGEQTRCAILLHGLTGSSSSLYILGQQRALAARGWQSVAVNWRGCSGEPNHRARGYHS
;
A
#
# COMPACT_ATOMS: atom_id res chain seq x y z
N MET A 1 32.14 -15.57 8.53
CA MET A 1 31.97 -14.37 9.38
C MET A 1 30.55 -14.42 9.94
N SER A 2 30.38 -14.59 11.26
CA SER A 2 29.06 -14.65 11.88
C SER A 2 28.55 -13.23 12.12
N SER A 3 27.53 -12.79 11.39
CA SER A 3 26.89 -11.49 11.62
C SER A 3 25.92 -11.62 12.79
N SER A 4 26.35 -11.20 13.98
CA SER A 4 25.47 -11.07 15.14
C SER A 4 24.54 -9.87 14.93
N HIS A 5 23.34 -10.11 14.39
CA HIS A 5 22.31 -9.08 14.39
C HIS A 5 21.84 -8.82 15.82
N PRO A 6 21.64 -7.55 16.22
CA PRO A 6 21.10 -7.24 17.53
C PRO A 6 19.72 -7.90 17.67
N LEU A 7 19.46 -8.48 18.84
CA LEU A 7 18.13 -9.01 19.16
C LEU A 7 17.10 -7.88 19.08
N PHE A 8 15.94 -8.18 18.49
CA PHE A 8 14.81 -7.25 18.43
C PHE A 8 14.44 -6.82 19.85
N ARG A 9 14.44 -5.49 20.09
CA ARG A 9 13.97 -4.89 21.34
C ARG A 9 12.67 -4.16 21.06
N PRO A 10 11.52 -4.64 21.56
CA PRO A 10 10.26 -3.95 21.36
C PRO A 10 10.26 -2.60 22.07
N THR A 11 9.50 -1.66 21.52
CA THR A 11 9.26 -0.37 22.15
C THR A 11 8.62 -0.57 23.53
N ARG A 12 9.16 0.05 24.60
CA ARG A 12 8.77 -0.22 26.00
C ARG A 12 7.28 -0.01 26.29
N TRP A 13 6.61 0.87 25.55
CA TRP A 13 5.18 1.16 25.70
C TRP A 13 4.27 0.36 24.74
N LEU A 14 4.83 -0.50 23.89
CA LEU A 14 4.11 -1.51 23.09
C LEU A 14 4.67 -2.92 23.35
N PRO A 15 4.55 -3.45 24.58
CA PRO A 15 5.00 -4.81 24.86
C PRO A 15 4.12 -5.85 24.16
N GLY A 16 4.76 -6.88 23.60
CA GLY A 16 4.07 -8.02 22.97
C GLY A 16 3.48 -7.73 21.58
N GLY A 17 3.16 -8.79 20.84
CA GLY A 17 2.69 -8.70 19.45
C GLY A 17 1.28 -8.12 19.33
N HIS A 18 0.38 -8.40 20.28
CA HIS A 18 -1.01 -7.94 20.20
C HIS A 18 -1.13 -6.41 20.24
N LEU A 19 -0.43 -5.76 21.17
CA LEU A 19 -0.46 -4.30 21.27
C LEU A 19 0.17 -3.65 20.03
N GLN A 20 1.25 -4.23 19.50
CA GLN A 20 1.89 -3.74 18.26
C GLN A 20 0.95 -3.84 17.05
N THR A 21 0.18 -4.93 16.95
CA THR A 21 -0.83 -5.12 15.89
C THR A 21 -2.00 -4.16 16.03
N LEU A 22 -2.52 -3.97 17.24
CA LEU A 22 -3.70 -3.13 17.50
C LEU A 22 -3.38 -1.63 17.47
N PHE A 23 -2.14 -1.24 17.75
CA PHE A 23 -1.79 0.17 17.84
C PHE A 23 -2.02 0.93 16.54
N SER A 24 -1.57 0.39 15.40
CA SER A 24 -1.70 1.07 14.11
C SER A 24 -3.15 1.33 13.70
N PRO A 25 -4.10 0.37 13.71
CA PRO A 25 -5.48 0.65 13.32
C PRO A 25 -6.23 1.57 14.28
N LEU A 26 -5.85 1.61 15.56
CA LEU A 26 -6.58 2.40 16.57
C LEU A 26 -6.09 3.85 16.71
N PHE A 27 -4.78 4.09 16.56
CA PHE A 27 -4.18 5.39 16.91
C PHE A 27 -3.51 6.12 15.74
N ARG A 28 -3.30 5.45 14.60
CA ARG A 28 -2.64 6.09 13.45
C ARG A 28 -3.64 6.87 12.62
N SER A 29 -3.41 8.17 12.46
CA SER A 29 -4.17 9.00 11.52
C SER A 29 -3.94 8.55 10.07
N LYS A 30 -5.04 8.45 9.31
CA LYS A 30 -5.01 8.15 7.89
C LYS A 30 -4.40 9.33 7.12
N PRO A 31 -3.31 9.15 6.37
CA PRO A 31 -2.79 10.22 5.52
C PRO A 31 -3.79 10.53 4.40
N GLU A 32 -4.09 11.81 4.21
CA GLU A 32 -4.83 12.29 3.05
C GLU A 32 -3.84 12.60 1.93
N LEU A 33 -3.96 11.88 0.82
CA LEU A 33 -3.08 12.00 -0.34
C LEU A 33 -3.94 12.37 -1.56
N ALA A 34 -3.55 13.43 -2.25
CA ALA A 34 -4.11 13.76 -3.56
C ALA A 34 -3.53 12.79 -4.60
N ARG A 35 -4.23 11.68 -4.82
CA ARG A 35 -3.80 10.61 -5.73
C ARG A 35 -4.51 10.70 -7.06
N GLN A 36 -3.82 10.32 -8.12
CA GLN A 36 -4.41 10.18 -9.45
C GLN A 36 -4.72 8.70 -9.68
N ARG A 37 -5.99 8.38 -9.97
CA ARG A 37 -6.41 7.04 -10.34
C ARG A 37 -6.27 6.82 -11.84
N GLU A 38 -5.67 5.71 -12.21
CA GLU A 38 -5.64 5.17 -13.57
C GLU A 38 -6.32 3.80 -13.55
N ARG A 39 -7.21 3.55 -14.51
CA ARG A 39 -7.84 2.24 -14.69
C ARG A 39 -7.20 1.53 -15.87
N ILE A 40 -6.76 0.30 -15.65
CA ILE A 40 -6.29 -0.59 -16.71
C ILE A 40 -7.39 -1.62 -16.98
N THR A 41 -7.96 -1.55 -18.19
CA THR A 41 -8.86 -2.59 -18.69
C THR A 41 -8.05 -3.81 -19.09
N LEU A 42 -8.49 -4.99 -18.65
CA LEU A 42 -7.85 -6.27 -18.90
C LEU A 42 -8.49 -6.95 -20.12
N GLU A 43 -7.79 -7.93 -20.69
CA GLU A 43 -8.20 -8.63 -21.91
C GLU A 43 -9.57 -9.33 -21.80
N ASP A 44 -9.99 -9.71 -20.59
CA ASP A 44 -11.29 -10.34 -20.32
C ASP A 44 -12.45 -9.33 -20.10
N GLY A 45 -12.16 -8.04 -20.26
CA GLY A 45 -13.10 -6.93 -20.13
C GLY A 45 -13.34 -6.47 -18.69
N ASP A 46 -12.58 -7.00 -17.72
CA ASP A 46 -12.57 -6.49 -16.35
C ASP A 46 -11.48 -5.41 -16.18
N PHE A 47 -11.18 -5.00 -14.94
CA PHE A 47 -10.20 -3.95 -14.68
C PHE A 47 -9.37 -4.15 -13.40
N ILE A 48 -8.25 -3.43 -13.36
CA ILE A 48 -7.53 -3.08 -12.11
C ILE A 48 -7.34 -1.57 -12.05
N ASP A 49 -7.28 -1.03 -10.83
CA ASP A 49 -7.07 0.40 -10.62
C ASP A 49 -5.71 0.65 -9.98
N LEU A 50 -4.98 1.62 -10.53
CA LEU A 50 -3.71 2.11 -10.03
C LEU A 50 -3.92 3.48 -9.37
N ASP A 51 -3.43 3.66 -8.15
CA ASP A 51 -3.47 4.94 -7.46
C ASP A 51 -2.05 5.53 -7.35
N TRP A 52 -1.76 6.50 -8.22
CA TRP A 52 -0.48 7.19 -8.35
C TRP A 52 -0.33 8.30 -7.31
N TYR A 53 0.89 8.45 -6.77
CA TYR A 53 1.24 9.52 -5.85
C TYR A 53 2.75 9.83 -5.86
N GLY A 54 3.09 11.11 -5.72
CA GLY A 54 4.47 11.60 -5.66
C GLY A 54 4.89 12.40 -6.89
N PRO A 55 6.16 12.82 -6.97
CA PRO A 55 6.69 13.57 -8.10
C PRO A 55 6.60 12.76 -9.40
N GLN A 56 6.35 13.45 -10.52
CA GLN A 56 6.34 12.87 -11.87
C GLN A 56 7.60 13.31 -12.63
N GLY A 57 8.14 12.42 -13.47
CA GLY A 57 9.26 12.72 -14.37
C GLY A 57 10.02 11.48 -14.82
N GLU A 58 10.58 11.52 -16.02
CA GLU A 58 11.23 10.37 -16.68
C GLU A 58 12.41 9.77 -15.89
N GLN A 59 13.07 10.58 -15.05
CA GLN A 59 14.21 10.14 -14.22
C GLN A 59 13.84 9.85 -12.76
N THR A 60 12.54 9.92 -12.41
CA THR A 60 12.11 9.63 -11.03
C THR A 60 12.07 8.13 -10.79
N ARG A 61 12.61 7.70 -9.64
CA ARG A 61 12.48 6.30 -9.21
C ARG A 61 11.02 6.06 -8.86
N CYS A 62 10.46 4.96 -9.36
CA CYS A 62 9.09 4.55 -9.09
C CYS A 62 9.06 3.28 -8.23
N ALA A 63 8.24 3.30 -7.18
CA ALA A 63 7.96 2.12 -6.37
C ALA A 63 6.54 1.62 -6.60
N ILE A 64 6.41 0.31 -6.84
CA ILE A 64 5.12 -0.37 -6.94
C ILE A 64 4.76 -0.91 -5.55
N LEU A 65 3.58 -0.54 -5.06
CA LEU A 65 3.06 -0.98 -3.77
C LEU A 65 1.91 -1.95 -4.00
N LEU A 66 2.05 -3.15 -3.45
CA LEU A 66 1.05 -4.21 -3.52
C LEU A 66 0.44 -4.41 -2.15
N HIS A 67 -0.90 -4.41 -2.08
CA HIS A 67 -1.58 -4.70 -0.83
C HIS A 67 -1.71 -6.22 -0.60
N GLY A 68 -1.76 -6.62 0.67
CA GLY A 68 -2.06 -8.00 1.09
C GLY A 68 -3.55 -8.36 0.98
N LEU A 69 -3.88 -9.58 1.44
CA LEU A 69 -5.26 -10.07 1.51
C LEU A 69 -6.17 -9.09 2.26
N THR A 70 -7.41 -8.95 1.79
CA THR A 70 -8.44 -8.02 2.30
C THR A 70 -8.06 -6.54 2.33
N GLY A 71 -6.93 -6.18 1.72
CA GLY A 71 -6.44 -4.82 1.63
C GLY A 71 -6.93 -4.07 0.40
N SER A 72 -6.45 -2.83 0.29
CA SER A 72 -6.58 -1.99 -0.90
C SER A 72 -5.48 -0.94 -0.88
N SER A 73 -5.42 -0.09 -1.91
CA SER A 73 -4.55 1.08 -1.90
C SER A 73 -4.86 2.05 -0.74
N SER A 74 -6.05 1.94 -0.12
CA SER A 74 -6.48 2.81 0.98
C SER A 74 -6.04 2.30 2.36
N SER A 75 -5.41 1.13 2.44
CA SER A 75 -4.85 0.60 3.67
C SER A 75 -3.81 1.57 4.26
N LEU A 76 -3.82 1.75 5.59
CA LEU A 76 -3.00 2.75 6.29
C LEU A 76 -1.50 2.60 6.00
N TYR A 77 -1.00 1.37 5.86
CA TYR A 77 0.40 1.14 5.52
C TYR A 77 0.70 1.58 4.09
N ILE A 78 -0.17 1.31 3.11
CA ILE A 78 0.04 1.75 1.71
C ILE A 78 0.11 3.27 1.65
N LEU A 79 -0.87 3.97 2.24
CA LEU A 79 -0.88 5.44 2.28
C LEU A 79 0.37 5.99 2.99
N GLY A 80 0.78 5.35 4.08
CA GLY A 80 2.01 5.68 4.79
C GLY A 80 3.26 5.54 3.93
N GLN A 81 3.36 4.45 3.15
CA GLN A 81 4.47 4.19 2.24
C GLN A 81 4.49 5.19 1.09
N GLN A 82 3.34 5.46 0.44
CA GLN A 82 3.23 6.46 -0.63
C GLN A 82 3.70 7.84 -0.14
N ARG A 83 3.25 8.28 1.05
CA ARG A 83 3.70 9.53 1.67
C ARG A 83 5.22 9.55 1.92
N ALA A 84 5.76 8.47 2.47
CA ALA A 84 7.18 8.36 2.81
C ALA A 84 8.09 8.32 1.57
N LEU A 85 7.63 7.71 0.49
CA LEU A 85 8.32 7.65 -0.81
C LEU A 85 8.32 9.01 -1.49
N ALA A 86 7.17 9.69 -1.55
CA ALA A 86 7.06 11.03 -2.11
C ALA A 86 7.98 12.03 -1.38
N ALA A 87 8.05 11.96 -0.05
CA ALA A 87 8.96 12.79 0.75
C ALA A 87 10.46 12.53 0.46
N ARG A 88 10.80 11.42 -0.20
CA ARG A 88 12.14 11.07 -0.66
C ARG A 88 12.37 11.36 -2.14
N GLY A 89 11.40 11.99 -2.82
CA GLY A 89 11.47 12.27 -4.25
C GLY A 89 11.15 11.06 -5.14
N TRP A 90 10.52 10.02 -4.61
CA TRP A 90 10.12 8.84 -5.38
C TRP A 90 8.65 8.93 -5.80
N GLN A 91 8.37 8.60 -7.05
CA GLN A 91 7.01 8.29 -7.47
C GLN A 91 6.59 6.95 -6.85
N SER A 92 5.30 6.79 -6.61
CA SER A 92 4.74 5.53 -6.16
C SER A 92 3.41 5.25 -6.85
N VAL A 93 3.15 3.97 -7.11
CA VAL A 93 1.87 3.48 -7.60
C VAL A 93 1.38 2.37 -6.70
N ALA A 94 0.17 2.52 -6.16
CA ALA A 94 -0.49 1.48 -5.38
C ALA A 94 -1.46 0.72 -6.29
N VAL A 95 -1.25 -0.58 -6.44
CA VAL A 95 -2.11 -1.45 -7.25
C VAL A 95 -3.32 -1.86 -6.41
N ASN A 96 -4.52 -1.67 -6.93
CA ASN A 96 -5.71 -2.34 -6.46
C ASN A 96 -6.00 -3.50 -7.39
N TRP A 97 -6.02 -4.71 -6.83
CA TRP A 97 -6.48 -5.87 -7.59
C TRP A 97 -7.99 -5.81 -7.84
N ARG A 98 -8.50 -6.76 -8.64
CA ARG A 98 -9.93 -6.85 -8.99
C ARG A 98 -10.81 -6.79 -7.75
N GLY A 99 -11.73 -5.82 -7.73
CA GLY A 99 -12.70 -5.62 -6.65
C GLY A 99 -12.13 -4.95 -5.40
N CYS A 100 -10.86 -4.54 -5.39
CA CYS A 100 -10.22 -3.96 -4.20
C CYS A 100 -10.18 -2.42 -4.19
N SER A 101 -10.60 -1.75 -5.26
CA SER A 101 -10.45 -0.28 -5.40
C SER A 101 -11.60 0.54 -4.79
N GLY A 102 -12.58 -0.14 -4.18
CA GLY A 102 -13.86 0.44 -3.73
C GLY A 102 -14.99 0.27 -4.74
N GLU A 103 -14.69 -0.25 -5.93
CA GLU A 103 -15.66 -0.58 -6.97
C GLU A 103 -15.68 -2.10 -7.19
N PRO A 104 -16.87 -2.74 -7.23
CA PRO A 104 -17.00 -4.13 -7.63
C PRO A 104 -16.45 -4.34 -9.04
N ASN A 105 -15.78 -5.46 -9.26
CA ASN A 105 -15.27 -5.80 -10.58
C ASN A 105 -16.39 -6.36 -11.48
N HIS A 106 -16.19 -6.33 -12.80
CA HIS A 106 -17.24 -6.69 -13.77
C HIS A 106 -17.46 -8.20 -13.90
N ARG A 107 -16.49 -9.01 -13.48
CA ARG A 107 -16.52 -10.48 -13.60
C ARG A 107 -16.62 -11.12 -12.22
N ALA A 108 -17.04 -12.38 -12.13
CA ALA A 108 -17.00 -13.11 -10.86
C ALA A 108 -15.56 -13.46 -10.41
N ARG A 109 -14.56 -13.30 -11.29
CA ARG A 109 -13.15 -13.58 -10.99
C ARG A 109 -12.58 -12.49 -10.10
N GLY A 110 -12.21 -12.84 -8.88
CA GLY A 110 -11.56 -11.94 -7.93
C GLY A 110 -10.03 -11.97 -8.06
N TYR A 111 -9.34 -11.25 -7.18
CA TYR A 111 -7.87 -11.28 -7.13
C TYR A 111 -7.28 -12.54 -6.51
N HIS A 112 -8.10 -13.34 -5.83
CA HIS A 112 -7.71 -14.55 -5.14
C HIS A 112 -8.44 -15.81 -5.65
N SER A 113 -9.03 -15.75 -6.86
CA SER A 113 -9.80 -16.84 -7.45
C SER A 113 -9.58 -17.02 -8.95
#